data_AF-A0A514C3M4-F1
#
_entry.id   AF-A0A514C3M4-F1
#
_cell.length_a   1.000
_cell.length_b   1.000
_cell.length_c   1.000
_cell.angle_alpha   90.00
_cell.angle_beta   90.00
_cell.angle_gamma   90.00
#
_symmetry.space_group_name_H-M   'P 1'
#
loop_
_entity.id
_entity.type
_entity.pdbx_description
1 polymer ?
#
loop_
_entity_poly.entity_id
_entity_poly.type
_entity_poly.pdbx_seq_one_letter_code
_entity_poly.pdbx_strand_id
1 'polypeptide(L)'
;MGDASRTHRPVRHLWRRPPQLVIRQFDIIENPSPRSRQIAPYLVLVQSHLYDEGPTAVVAPLLDMPEPARVTRVSLSVQFDGKPYLLMLSELGSVERRTLGRSLGSLRDREDDIRRALDRLFTGF
;
A
#
# COMPACT_ATOMS: atom_id res chain seq x y z
N MET A 1 30.23 38.83 -44.99
CA MET A 1 30.81 37.52 -45.31
C MET A 1 31.13 36.81 -44.00
N GLY A 2 30.28 35.82 -43.63
CA GLY A 2 30.42 34.83 -42.54
C GLY A 2 30.40 35.36 -41.09
N ASP A 3 29.90 34.67 -40.07
CA ASP A 3 29.02 33.51 -39.90
C ASP A 3 28.76 33.37 -38.38
N ALA A 4 27.67 32.69 -38.03
CA ALA A 4 27.48 31.85 -36.84
C ALA A 4 27.02 32.52 -35.52
N SER A 5 25.71 32.77 -35.48
CA SER A 5 24.87 32.73 -34.28
C SER A 5 25.02 31.39 -33.55
N ARG A 6 25.78 31.36 -32.44
CA ARG A 6 25.83 30.21 -31.52
C ARG A 6 24.51 30.11 -30.74
N THR A 7 23.64 29.22 -31.20
CA THR A 7 22.45 28.78 -30.47
C THR A 7 22.85 27.70 -29.45
N HIS A 8 22.90 28.07 -28.18
CA HIS A 8 23.14 27.14 -27.08
C HIS A 8 21.87 26.32 -26.81
N ARG A 9 21.80 25.09 -27.34
CA ARG A 9 20.74 24.12 -26.99
C ARG A 9 21.01 23.58 -25.58
N PRO A 10 20.08 23.68 -24.62
CA PRO A 10 20.29 23.06 -23.32
C PRO A 10 20.15 21.54 -23.46
N VAL A 11 21.12 20.82 -22.89
CA VAL A 11 21.10 19.37 -22.72
C VAL A 11 19.93 19.03 -21.82
N ARG A 12 18.92 18.36 -22.36
CA ARG A 12 17.79 17.83 -21.58
C ARG A 12 18.36 16.78 -20.63
N HIS A 13 18.48 17.11 -19.36
CA HIS A 13 18.70 16.14 -18.30
C HIS A 13 17.57 15.12 -18.34
N LEU A 14 17.86 13.96 -18.90
CA LEU A 14 16.98 12.80 -18.89
C LEU A 14 16.85 12.39 -17.43
N TRP A 15 15.80 12.85 -16.76
CA TRP A 15 15.46 12.40 -15.42
C TRP A 15 15.28 10.89 -15.49
N ARG A 16 16.31 10.14 -15.08
CA ARG A 16 16.17 8.71 -14.80
C ARG A 16 15.15 8.61 -13.68
N ARG A 17 13.95 8.12 -14.00
CA ARG A 17 12.96 7.74 -12.99
C ARG A 17 13.68 6.85 -11.98
N PRO A 18 13.65 7.15 -10.67
CA PRO A 18 14.22 6.25 -9.68
C PRO A 18 13.56 4.86 -9.85
N PRO A 19 14.31 3.77 -9.62
CA PRO A 19 13.72 2.44 -9.65
C PRO A 19 12.49 2.46 -8.75
N GLN A 20 11.34 2.10 -9.33
CA GLN A 20 10.10 2.02 -8.56
C GLN A 20 10.38 1.02 -7.43
N LEU A 21 10.35 1.48 -6.18
CA LEU A 21 10.48 0.58 -5.04
C LEU A 21 9.37 -0.47 -5.19
N VAL A 22 9.75 -1.72 -5.40
CA VAL A 22 8.79 -2.81 -5.63
C VAL A 22 8.02 -3.03 -4.34
N ILE A 23 6.73 -2.69 -4.35
CA ILE A 23 5.81 -2.94 -3.24
C ILE A 23 5.62 -4.45 -3.13
N ARG A 24 5.71 -4.97 -1.91
CA ARG A 24 5.60 -6.40 -1.59
C ARG A 24 4.34 -6.68 -0.78
N GLN A 25 3.95 -7.95 -0.78
CA GLN A 25 2.89 -8.43 0.10
C GLN A 25 3.21 -8.05 1.56
N PHE A 26 2.20 -7.52 2.23
CA PHE A 26 2.16 -6.94 3.57
C PHE A 26 2.79 -5.55 3.73
N ASP A 27 3.19 -4.90 2.63
CA ASP A 27 3.60 -3.51 2.69
C ASP A 27 2.42 -2.57 3.00
N ILE A 28 2.72 -1.58 3.82
CA ILE A 28 1.82 -0.48 4.20
C ILE A 28 2.02 0.64 3.20
N ILE A 29 0.92 1.14 2.64
CA ILE A 29 0.90 2.27 1.72
C ILE A 29 -0.10 3.31 2.19
N GLU A 30 0.08 4.56 1.79
CA GLU A 30 -0.95 5.58 1.97
C GLU A 30 -2.20 5.22 1.16
N ASN A 31 -3.39 5.39 1.74
CA ASN A 31 -4.63 5.17 1.01
C ASN A 31 -4.79 6.21 -0.11
N PRO A 32 -4.77 5.84 -1.40
CA PRO A 32 -4.79 6.81 -2.49
C PRO A 32 -6.13 7.56 -2.61
N SER A 33 -7.22 7.07 -2.00
CA SER A 33 -8.54 7.70 -2.04
C SER A 33 -8.69 8.76 -0.93
N PRO A 34 -8.77 10.07 -1.25
CA PRO A 34 -8.93 11.11 -0.23
C PRO A 34 -10.23 10.97 0.56
N ARG A 35 -11.27 10.40 -0.04
CA ARG A 35 -12.58 10.19 0.59
C ARG A 35 -12.50 9.17 1.73
N SER A 36 -11.82 8.03 1.52
CA SER A 36 -11.72 6.99 2.55
C SER A 36 -10.48 7.15 3.44
N ARG A 37 -9.47 7.93 3.03
CA ARG A 37 -8.26 8.19 3.82
C ARG A 37 -8.54 8.79 5.21
N GLN A 38 -9.66 9.50 5.36
CA GLN A 38 -10.06 10.09 6.65
C GLN A 38 -10.41 9.04 7.72
N ILE A 39 -10.76 7.83 7.30
CA ILE A 39 -11.15 6.71 8.19
C ILE A 39 -10.09 5.61 8.13
N ALA A 40 -9.58 5.35 6.93
CA ALA A 40 -8.55 4.36 6.63
C ALA A 40 -7.32 5.05 6.02
N PRO A 41 -6.46 5.70 6.82
CA PRO A 41 -5.33 6.49 6.29
C PRO A 41 -4.33 5.64 5.51
N TYR A 42 -4.21 4.36 5.84
CA TYR A 42 -3.29 3.43 5.20
C TYR A 42 -4.01 2.17 4.70
N LEU A 43 -3.39 1.53 3.72
CA LEU A 43 -3.79 0.24 3.21
C LEU A 43 -2.61 -0.74 3.31
N VAL A 44 -2.91 -2.02 3.46
CA VAL A 44 -1.93 -3.11 3.46
C VAL A 44 -2.14 -3.93 2.20
N LEU A 45 -1.08 -4.11 1.40
CA LEU A 45 -1.12 -4.99 0.24
C LEU A 45 -1.20 -6.44 0.72
N VAL A 46 -2.30 -7.15 0.48
CA VAL A 46 -2.42 -8.57 0.90
C VAL A 46 -2.21 -9.55 -0.26
N GLN A 47 -2.19 -9.05 -1.49
CA GLN A 47 -1.99 -9.85 -2.68
C GLN A 47 -0.57 -10.43 -2.74
N SER A 48 -0.49 -11.72 -3.07
CA SER A 48 0.79 -12.40 -3.34
C SER A 48 1.48 -11.80 -4.55
N HIS A 49 2.80 -11.67 -4.47
CA HIS A 49 3.65 -11.29 -5.60
C HIS A 49 3.66 -12.34 -6.72
N LEU A 50 3.17 -13.56 -6.48
CA LEU A 50 2.99 -14.60 -7.51
C LEU A 50 1.92 -14.22 -8.55
N TYR A 51 1.09 -13.23 -8.26
CA TYR A 51 0.15 -12.65 -9.21
C TYR A 51 0.26 -11.13 -9.17
N ASP A 52 1.08 -10.54 -10.03
CA ASP A 52 1.30 -9.09 -10.10
C ASP A 52 1.06 -8.47 -11.49
N GLU A 53 0.64 -9.28 -12.46
CA GLU A 53 0.43 -8.87 -13.86
C GLU A 53 -0.82 -8.00 -14.09
N GLY A 54 -1.82 -8.06 -13.19
CA GLY A 54 -3.09 -7.35 -13.32
C GLY A 54 -3.00 -5.85 -13.03
N PRO A 55 -3.91 -4.99 -13.54
CA PRO A 55 -3.86 -3.54 -13.32
C PRO A 55 -4.24 -3.11 -11.90
N THR A 56 -4.74 -4.03 -11.08
CA THR A 56 -5.20 -3.79 -9.71
C THR A 56 -4.49 -4.69 -8.71
N ALA A 57 -4.59 -4.34 -7.43
CA ALA A 57 -4.06 -5.10 -6.32
C ALA A 57 -5.09 -5.20 -5.18
N VAL A 58 -5.14 -6.36 -4.53
CA VAL A 58 -5.99 -6.61 -3.35
C VAL A 58 -5.31 -6.06 -2.09
N VAL A 59 -6.06 -5.23 -1.36
CA VAL A 59 -5.59 -4.53 -0.16
C VAL A 59 -6.61 -4.65 0.98
N ALA A 60 -6.14 -4.48 2.22
CA ALA A 60 -6.99 -4.34 3.39
C ALA A 60 -6.73 -2.99 4.09
N PRO A 61 -7.74 -2.31 4.63
CA PRO A 61 -7.57 -1.01 5.27
C PRO A 61 -7.00 -1.13 6.69
N LEU A 62 -6.15 -0.15 7.04
CA LEU A 62 -5.81 0.17 8.43
C LEU A 62 -6.70 1.33 8.87
N LEU A 63 -7.64 1.05 9.77
CA LEU A 63 -8.52 2.07 10.33
C LEU A 63 -7.87 2.74 11.54
N ASP A 64 -8.06 4.05 11.66
CA ASP A 64 -7.72 4.78 12.88
C ASP A 64 -8.50 4.18 14.06
N MET A 65 -7.80 3.91 15.16
CA MET A 65 -8.36 3.32 16.38
C MET A 65 -8.51 4.38 17.47
N PRO A 66 -9.72 4.84 17.82
CA PRO A 66 -9.91 5.87 18.82
C PRO A 66 -10.05 5.39 20.29
N GLU A 67 -9.77 4.12 20.64
CA GLU A 67 -9.93 3.44 21.97
C GLU A 67 -10.90 2.23 21.89
N PRO A 68 -10.78 1.22 22.78
CA PRO A 68 -10.49 -0.15 22.40
C PRO A 68 -11.55 -0.74 21.44
N ALA A 69 -11.26 -0.69 20.13
CA ALA A 69 -12.10 -1.41 19.18
C ALA A 69 -11.93 -2.92 19.40
N ARG A 70 -13.05 -3.63 19.35
CA ARG A 70 -13.07 -5.07 19.58
C ARG A 70 -12.39 -5.76 18.41
N VAL A 71 -11.19 -6.28 18.63
CA VAL A 71 -10.52 -7.18 17.69
C VAL A 71 -11.43 -8.38 17.45
N THR A 72 -11.70 -8.66 16.19
CA THR A 72 -12.51 -9.81 15.76
C THR A 72 -11.60 -10.94 15.31
N ARG A 73 -12.17 -12.09 14.93
CA ARG A 73 -11.37 -13.19 14.35
C ARG A 73 -10.82 -12.88 12.94
N VAL A 74 -11.25 -11.77 12.34
CA VAL A 74 -10.86 -11.33 10.98
C VAL A 74 -10.29 -9.91 10.98
N SER A 75 -9.84 -9.42 12.14
CA SER A 75 -9.13 -8.14 12.25
C SER A 75 -7.93 -8.26 13.20
N LEU A 76 -6.94 -7.39 13.02
CA LEU A 76 -5.71 -7.40 13.84
C LEU A 76 -5.42 -5.99 14.34
N SER A 77 -5.12 -5.86 15.63
CA SER A 77 -4.47 -4.65 16.14
C SER A 77 -2.99 -4.65 15.74
N VAL A 78 -2.56 -3.54 15.15
CA VAL A 78 -1.18 -3.33 14.71
C VAL A 78 -0.71 -1.95 15.16
N GLN A 79 0.60 -1.80 15.34
CA GLN A 79 1.24 -0.52 15.63
C GLN A 79 1.98 -0.07 14.38
N PHE A 80 1.76 1.17 13.95
CA PHE A 80 2.47 1.76 12.83
C PHE A 80 2.73 3.23 13.11
N ASP A 81 3.96 3.69 12.90
CA ASP A 81 4.38 5.07 13.18
C ASP A 81 3.99 5.57 14.60
N GLY A 82 4.16 4.69 15.60
CA GLY A 82 3.84 4.99 17.00
C GLY A 82 2.35 5.12 17.33
N LYS A 83 1.45 4.75 16.40
CA LYS A 83 -0.01 4.81 16.58
C LYS A 83 -0.67 3.44 16.39
N PRO A 84 -1.73 3.14 17.15
CA PRO A 84 -2.50 1.92 16.98
C PRO A 84 -3.44 2.03 15.78
N TYR A 85 -3.53 0.94 15.02
CA TYR A 85 -4.45 0.76 13.91
C TYR A 85 -5.17 -0.58 14.01
N LEU A 86 -6.34 -0.67 13.37
CA LEU A 86 -7.03 -1.93 13.15
C LEU A 86 -6.92 -2.32 11.68
N LEU A 87 -6.22 -3.41 11.40
CA LEU A 87 -6.24 -4.05 10.09
C LEU A 87 -7.56 -4.82 9.93
N MET A 88 -8.43 -4.34 9.04
CA MET A 88 -9.74 -4.95 8.80
C MET A 88 -9.72 -5.84 7.56
N LEU A 89 -9.45 -7.14 7.77
CA LEU A 89 -9.40 -8.10 6.66
C LEU A 89 -10.81 -8.44 6.14
N SER A 90 -11.88 -8.14 6.87
CA SER A 90 -13.25 -8.24 6.34
C SER A 90 -13.59 -7.18 5.29
N GLU A 91 -12.79 -6.11 5.18
CA GLU A 91 -13.02 -4.98 4.27
C GLU A 91 -12.00 -4.96 3.13
N LEU A 92 -11.71 -6.13 2.56
CA LEU A 92 -10.83 -6.23 1.40
C LEU A 92 -11.35 -5.39 0.24
N GLY A 93 -10.43 -4.67 -0.39
CA GLY A 93 -10.69 -3.83 -1.55
C GLY A 93 -9.70 -4.08 -2.67
N SER A 94 -9.99 -3.47 -3.81
CA SER A 94 -9.12 -3.45 -4.98
C SER A 94 -8.72 -2.02 -5.27
N VAL A 95 -7.43 -1.78 -5.51
CA VAL A 95 -6.89 -0.47 -5.91
C VAL A 95 -6.05 -0.61 -7.17
N GLU A 96 -6.04 0.43 -7.99
CA GLU A 96 -5.22 0.44 -9.20
C GLU A 96 -3.72 0.44 -8.86
N ARG A 97 -2.92 -0.44 -9.47
CA ARG A 97 -1.49 -0.55 -9.16
C ARG A 97 -0.72 0.76 -9.37
N ARG A 98 -1.12 1.56 -10.36
CA ARG A 98 -0.52 2.87 -10.64
C ARG A 98 -0.72 3.92 -9.53
N THR A 99 -1.67 3.70 -8.63
CA THR A 99 -1.92 4.59 -7.48
C THR A 99 -1.28 4.09 -6.20
N LEU A 100 -0.73 2.86 -6.21
CA LEU A 100 0.08 2.36 -5.12
C LEU A 100 1.35 3.24 -5.05
N GLY A 101 1.45 4.02 -3.98
CA GLY A 101 2.62 4.85 -3.70
C GLY A 101 3.81 4.00 -3.26
N ARG A 102 4.80 4.62 -2.62
CA ARG A 102 5.90 3.85 -2.00
C ARG A 102 5.40 3.06 -0.78
N SER A 103 6.09 1.97 -0.47
CA SER A 103 5.97 1.33 0.85
C SER A 103 6.43 2.31 1.94
N LEU A 104 5.64 2.40 3.01
CA LEU A 104 5.90 3.20 4.21
C LEU A 104 6.36 2.35 5.40
N GLY A 105 6.31 1.03 5.25
CA GLY A 105 6.56 0.04 6.28
C GLY A 105 5.97 -1.30 5.86
N SER A 106 6.07 -2.31 6.72
CA SER A 106 5.55 -3.65 6.41
C SER A 106 5.02 -4.32 7.67
N LEU A 107 3.95 -5.10 7.51
CA LEU A 107 3.40 -6.00 8.55
C LEU A 107 3.86 -7.44 8.35
N ARG A 108 5.04 -7.63 7.75
CA ARG A 108 5.56 -8.96 7.43
C ARG A 108 5.77 -9.83 8.67
N ASP A 109 6.10 -9.22 9.80
CA ASP A 109 6.19 -9.86 11.11
C ASP A 109 4.84 -10.41 11.63
N ARG A 110 3.72 -9.93 11.06
CA ARG A 110 2.35 -10.38 11.37
C ARG A 110 1.76 -11.30 10.30
N GLU A 111 2.57 -11.80 9.36
CA GLU A 111 2.14 -12.64 8.23
C GLU A 111 1.26 -13.81 8.65
N ASP A 112 1.65 -14.55 9.70
CA ASP A 112 0.89 -15.72 10.18
C ASP A 112 -0.49 -15.33 10.71
N ASP A 113 -0.59 -14.22 11.45
CA ASP A 113 -1.86 -13.73 11.98
C ASP A 113 -2.78 -13.25 10.85
N ILE A 114 -2.20 -12.56 9.85
CA ILE A 114 -2.95 -12.06 8.68
C ILE A 114 -3.49 -13.24 7.87
N ARG A 115 -2.68 -14.26 7.62
CA ARG A 115 -3.11 -15.47 6.90
C ARG A 115 -4.21 -16.21 7.64
N ARG A 116 -4.06 -16.45 8.95
CA ARG A 116 -5.11 -17.10 9.75
C ARG A 116 -6.43 -16.33 9.71
N ALA A 117 -6.38 -15.01 9.76
CA ALA A 117 -7.57 -14.18 9.69
C ALA A 117 -8.21 -14.19 8.28
N LEU A 118 -7.41 -14.26 7.21
CA LEU A 118 -7.91 -14.46 5.84
C LEU A 118 -8.51 -15.86 5.66
N ASP A 119 -7.86 -16.90 6.16
CA ASP A 119 -8.39 -18.27 6.15
C ASP A 119 -9.72 -18.32 6.89
N ARG A 120 -9.82 -17.67 8.05
CA ARG A 120 -11.06 -17.56 8.81
C ARG A 120 -12.15 -16.85 8.03
N LEU A 121 -11.81 -15.78 7.30
CA LEU A 121 -12.76 -15.02 6.50
C LEU A 121 -13.30 -15.82 5.32
N PHE A 122 -12.43 -16.52 4.58
CA PHE A 122 -12.80 -17.19 3.34
C PHE A 122 -13.26 -18.63 3.52
N THR A 123 -12.69 -19.33 4.49
CA THR A 123 -12.90 -20.77 4.68
C THR A 123 -13.59 -21.11 6.00
N GLY A 124 -13.63 -20.17 6.95
CA GLY A 124 -14.34 -20.35 8.23
C GLY A 124 -13.62 -21.19 9.28
N PHE A 125 -12.37 -21.61 9.02
CA PHE A 125 -11.52 -22.34 9.97
C PHE A 125 -10.69 -21.37 10.82
#